data_AF-A0A5F5Y4G2-F1
#
_entry.id   AF-A0A5F5Y4G2-F1
#
_cell.length_a   1.000
_cell.length_b   1.000
_cell.length_c   1.000
_cell.angle_alpha   90.00
_cell.angle_beta   90.00
_cell.angle_gamma   90.00
#
_symmetry.space_group_name_H-M   'P 1'
#
loop_
_entity.id
_entity.type
_entity.pdbx_description
1 polymer ?
#
loop_
_entity_poly.entity_id
_entity_poly.type
_entity_poly.pdbx_seq_one_letter_code
_entity_poly.pdbx_strand_id
1 'polypeptide(L)'
;MTSEDDCFPNVCSSCIFYPEPFETRRPDLSNGEPTRKLPQGVVYGVVRRSDPNEQKEMVVYGWSTNQLKEEMNYIKDVRATLEKVRKRMYGDYDEMRQKIRQLTQELSVSQAQQEYLENHIQTQSSALDSFNAMNSALASDSIGLQKTLVDVTLENSTIKDQIRNLQQTYEASMDKLREKQRQLEAAQVENQLLKMKVESSQEANAEVMREMTKKLYSQYEEKLQEEQRKHSAEKEALLEETNSFLKAIEEANKKMEAAEISLEEKDQKIGELDRLIERMEKERHQLQLQLLEHETEMSGEITGSDKERYRQLEEASASLRERIRHLDDMVHCQQKKVKQMVEEIMSHELFSRFSLRFFGR
;
A
#
# COMPACT_ATOMS: atom_id res chain seq x y z
N MET A 1 -64.70 13.64 22.64
CA MET A 1 -65.27 14.77 23.39
C MET A 1 -66.57 15.10 22.67
N THR A 2 -67.68 14.49 23.11
CA THR A 2 -68.66 15.09 24.04
C THR A 2 -69.44 16.22 23.37
N SER A 3 -70.76 16.27 23.39
CA SER A 3 -71.85 15.33 23.77
C SER A 3 -73.13 15.97 23.22
N GLU A 4 -74.23 15.23 23.10
CA GLU A 4 -75.54 15.71 23.58
C GLU A 4 -76.56 14.57 23.58
N ASP A 5 -77.19 14.39 24.74
CA ASP A 5 -78.04 13.25 25.09
C ASP A 5 -79.53 13.57 24.91
N ASP A 6 -80.30 12.52 24.63
CA ASP A 6 -81.69 12.23 25.04
C ASP A 6 -82.59 13.36 25.62
N CYS A 7 -83.83 13.47 25.11
CA CYS A 7 -84.98 12.88 25.82
C CYS A 7 -86.34 12.90 25.06
N PHE A 8 -87.08 11.80 25.21
CA PHE A 8 -88.52 11.59 24.96
C PHE A 8 -89.32 11.78 26.29
N PRO A 9 -90.65 11.48 26.46
CA PRO A 9 -91.84 11.44 25.57
C PRO A 9 -93.14 12.06 26.23
N ASN A 10 -94.33 11.76 25.66
CA ASN A 10 -95.68 11.62 26.31
C ASN A 10 -96.52 12.90 26.65
N VAL A 11 -97.87 12.93 26.67
CA VAL A 11 -98.96 11.91 26.46
C VAL A 11 -100.31 12.55 26.01
N CYS A 12 -101.28 11.71 25.61
CA CYS A 12 -102.66 11.96 25.08
C CYS A 12 -103.67 12.83 25.87
N SER A 13 -104.70 13.35 25.18
CA SER A 13 -106.16 13.13 25.43
C SER A 13 -107.02 13.73 24.30
N SER A 14 -107.76 12.98 23.46
CA SER A 14 -109.09 12.33 23.66
C SER A 14 -110.33 13.26 23.58
N CYS A 15 -111.22 13.00 22.60
CA CYS A 15 -112.50 13.68 22.35
C CYS A 15 -113.70 12.82 22.80
N ILE A 16 -114.80 13.40 23.33
CA ILE A 16 -116.09 12.69 23.52
C ILE A 16 -117.36 13.60 23.29
N PHE A 17 -118.19 13.18 22.31
CA PHE A 17 -119.68 13.25 22.13
C PHE A 17 -120.59 14.49 22.42
N TYR A 18 -121.30 14.94 21.36
CA TYR A 18 -122.79 15.04 21.11
C TYR A 18 -123.86 15.15 22.25
N PRO A 19 -125.14 15.57 22.00
CA PRO A 19 -125.77 16.37 20.91
C PRO A 19 -126.85 17.42 21.38
N GLU A 20 -127.59 17.98 20.40
CA GLU A 20 -128.83 18.83 20.42
C GLU A 20 -130.04 18.31 21.28
N PRO A 21 -131.10 19.11 21.61
CA PRO A 21 -131.97 19.82 20.62
C PRO A 21 -132.72 21.13 21.00
N PHE A 22 -133.31 21.78 19.99
CA PHE A 22 -134.37 22.80 20.10
C PHE A 22 -135.79 22.19 20.23
N GLU A 23 -136.65 22.76 21.09
CA GLU A 23 -138.10 22.47 21.13
C GLU A 23 -138.94 23.68 20.68
N THR A 24 -139.90 23.44 19.77
CA THR A 24 -140.96 24.42 19.44
C THR A 24 -142.31 23.71 19.41
N ARG A 25 -143.26 24.07 20.29
CA ARG A 25 -144.64 23.55 20.26
C ARG A 25 -145.68 24.67 20.16
N ARG A 26 -146.54 24.61 19.14
CA ARG A 26 -147.93 25.08 19.15
C ARG A 26 -148.79 24.24 18.19
N PRO A 27 -149.77 23.49 18.70
CA PRO A 27 -151.03 23.17 18.04
C PRO A 27 -152.11 24.16 18.54
N ASP A 28 -152.84 24.85 17.67
CA ASP A 28 -154.09 24.44 17.00
C ASP A 28 -155.36 24.64 17.86
N LEU A 29 -156.33 25.36 17.28
CA LEU A 29 -157.66 25.67 17.81
C LEU A 29 -158.71 25.08 16.88
N SER A 30 -159.74 24.39 17.42
CA SER A 30 -160.83 23.83 16.61
C SER A 30 -162.18 23.83 17.32
N ASN A 31 -163.07 24.69 16.80
CA ASN A 31 -164.51 24.52 16.50
C ASN A 31 -165.61 24.21 17.56
N GLY A 32 -166.80 24.77 17.24
CA GLY A 32 -168.13 24.51 17.83
C GLY A 32 -168.65 25.71 18.65
N GLU A 33 -169.86 26.28 18.50
CA GLU A 33 -171.09 26.00 17.71
C GLU A 33 -172.02 27.27 17.85
N PRO A 34 -173.29 27.35 17.36
CA PRO A 34 -173.86 26.93 16.07
C PRO A 34 -174.82 27.97 15.39
N THR A 35 -175.05 27.80 14.09
CA THR A 35 -176.28 28.10 13.29
C THR A 35 -177.17 29.35 13.53
N ARG A 36 -177.39 30.14 12.45
CA ARG A 36 -178.71 30.32 11.78
C ARG A 36 -178.58 30.97 10.38
N LYS A 37 -179.58 30.77 9.52
CA LYS A 37 -179.67 31.27 8.12
C LYS A 37 -180.69 32.45 8.05
N LEU A 38 -180.89 33.29 7.03
CA LEU A 38 -180.55 33.50 5.58
C LEU A 38 -180.85 35.04 5.32
N PRO A 39 -180.76 35.69 4.12
CA PRO A 39 -180.07 35.41 2.84
C PRO A 39 -179.33 36.64 2.19
N GLN A 40 -178.81 36.45 0.95
CA GLN A 40 -178.45 37.45 -0.10
C GLN A 40 -177.39 38.56 0.13
N GLY A 41 -176.51 38.78 -0.87
CA GLY A 41 -175.88 40.09 -1.13
C GLY A 41 -174.43 40.10 -1.63
N VAL A 42 -174.17 40.80 -2.74
CA VAL A 42 -172.85 41.05 -3.38
C VAL A 42 -171.82 41.66 -2.42
N VAL A 43 -170.55 41.24 -2.51
CA VAL A 43 -169.44 41.80 -1.70
C VAL A 43 -168.71 42.89 -2.46
N TYR A 44 -168.68 44.10 -1.90
CA TYR A 44 -167.94 45.24 -2.44
C TYR A 44 -166.60 45.41 -1.71
N GLY A 45 -165.50 45.41 -2.47
CA GLY A 45 -164.16 45.70 -1.95
C GLY A 45 -163.80 47.17 -2.13
N VAL A 46 -163.48 47.87 -1.05
CA VAL A 46 -162.94 49.25 -1.10
C VAL A 46 -161.43 49.20 -0.95
N VAL A 47 -160.70 49.41 -2.05
CA VAL A 47 -159.24 49.57 -2.02
C VAL A 47 -158.93 51.06 -2.15
N ARG A 48 -158.40 51.67 -1.09
CA ARG A 48 -157.81 53.02 -1.19
C ARG A 48 -156.57 52.95 -2.06
N ARG A 49 -156.61 53.62 -3.23
CA ARG A 49 -155.39 54.12 -3.85
C ARG A 49 -155.00 55.44 -3.19
N SER A 50 -153.70 55.71 -3.10
CA SER A 50 -153.16 56.96 -2.56
C SER A 50 -152.06 57.41 -3.49
N ASP A 51 -152.47 58.11 -4.55
CA ASP A 51 -151.54 58.82 -5.43
C ASP A 51 -151.14 60.18 -4.82
N PRO A 52 -149.98 60.77 -5.18
CA PRO A 52 -149.34 61.83 -4.38
C PRO A 52 -149.95 63.23 -4.46
N ASN A 53 -151.14 63.40 -5.03
CA ASN A 53 -151.77 64.71 -5.24
C ASN A 53 -153.25 64.64 -4.81
N GLU A 54 -153.71 65.53 -3.92
CA GLU A 54 -154.92 65.32 -3.11
C GLU A 54 -156.27 65.45 -3.86
N GLN A 55 -156.58 64.48 -4.74
CA GLN A 55 -157.94 64.15 -5.13
C GLN A 55 -158.23 62.68 -4.77
N LYS A 56 -159.07 62.50 -3.75
CA LYS A 56 -159.35 61.19 -3.11
C LYS A 56 -160.44 60.45 -3.91
N GLU A 57 -160.07 59.88 -5.05
CA GLU A 57 -160.99 59.00 -5.81
C GLU A 57 -161.23 57.67 -5.11
N MET A 58 -162.51 57.32 -4.98
CA MET A 58 -162.98 56.08 -4.35
C MET A 58 -163.54 55.15 -5.42
N VAL A 59 -162.66 54.41 -6.10
CA VAL A 59 -163.07 53.48 -7.17
C VAL A 59 -163.59 52.17 -6.56
N VAL A 60 -164.91 51.99 -6.59
CA VAL A 60 -165.57 50.77 -6.12
C VAL A 60 -165.61 49.75 -7.26
N TYR A 61 -164.79 48.70 -7.15
CA TYR A 61 -164.86 47.55 -8.05
C TYR A 61 -165.83 46.51 -7.50
N GLY A 62 -166.91 46.23 -8.24
CA GLY A 62 -167.77 45.08 -7.97
C GLY A 62 -167.11 43.81 -8.50
N TRP A 63 -166.82 42.85 -7.62
CA TRP A 63 -166.31 41.54 -8.01
C TRP A 63 -167.37 40.46 -7.82
N SER A 64 -167.45 39.55 -8.79
CA SER A 64 -168.24 38.32 -8.60
C SER A 64 -167.54 37.39 -7.60
N THR A 65 -168.31 36.57 -6.89
CA THR A 65 -167.79 35.58 -5.93
C THR A 65 -166.87 34.52 -6.56
N ASN A 66 -166.84 34.42 -7.89
CA ASN A 66 -165.96 33.53 -8.63
C ASN A 66 -164.54 34.13 -8.80
N GLN A 67 -164.41 35.41 -9.19
CA GLN A 67 -163.10 36.04 -9.43
C GLN A 67 -162.21 36.10 -8.17
N LEU A 68 -162.77 36.45 -7.01
CA LEU A 68 -162.00 36.48 -5.76
C LEU A 68 -161.48 35.08 -5.37
N LYS A 69 -162.18 34.02 -5.78
CA LYS A 69 -161.82 32.63 -5.52
C LYS A 69 -160.66 32.17 -6.41
N GLU A 70 -160.61 32.66 -7.65
CA GLU A 70 -159.50 32.43 -8.58
C GLU A 70 -158.22 33.13 -8.12
N GLU A 71 -158.28 34.42 -7.76
CA GLU A 71 -157.13 35.17 -7.23
C GLU A 71 -156.57 34.56 -5.93
N MET A 72 -157.45 34.13 -5.01
CA MET A 72 -157.01 33.47 -3.77
C MET A 72 -156.38 32.09 -4.04
N ASN A 73 -156.76 31.40 -5.12
CA ASN A 73 -156.08 30.18 -5.56
C ASN A 73 -154.72 30.51 -6.22
N TYR A 74 -154.65 31.53 -7.07
CA TYR A 74 -153.42 31.97 -7.72
C TYR A 74 -152.31 32.33 -6.71
N ILE A 75 -152.64 33.09 -5.65
CA ILE A 75 -151.68 33.42 -4.59
C ILE A 75 -151.20 32.16 -3.84
N LYS A 76 -152.10 31.17 -3.61
CA LYS A 76 -151.72 29.89 -2.99
C LYS A 76 -150.79 29.09 -3.89
N ASP A 77 -151.06 29.03 -5.19
CA ASP A 77 -150.24 28.31 -6.16
C ASP A 77 -148.86 28.97 -6.36
N VAL A 78 -148.78 30.30 -6.42
CA VAL A 78 -147.49 31.02 -6.45
C VAL A 78 -146.69 30.74 -5.17
N ARG A 79 -147.32 30.77 -3.99
CA ARG A 79 -146.65 30.47 -2.71
C ARG A 79 -146.18 29.01 -2.64
N ALA A 80 -147.01 28.06 -3.09
CA ALA A 80 -146.64 26.65 -3.19
C ALA A 80 -145.51 26.41 -4.21
N THR A 81 -145.46 27.19 -5.29
CA THR A 81 -144.43 27.11 -6.32
C THR A 81 -143.11 27.69 -5.83
N LEU A 82 -143.12 28.85 -5.16
CA LEU A 82 -141.94 29.42 -4.51
C LEU A 82 -141.38 28.50 -3.41
N GLU A 83 -142.22 27.88 -2.59
CA GLU A 83 -141.73 26.94 -1.56
C GLU A 83 -141.21 25.62 -2.18
N LYS A 84 -141.75 25.19 -3.32
CA LYS A 84 -141.18 24.09 -4.13
C LYS A 84 -139.82 24.45 -4.74
N VAL A 85 -139.62 25.70 -5.17
CA VAL A 85 -138.32 26.20 -5.65
C VAL A 85 -137.33 26.28 -4.49
N ARG A 86 -137.75 26.85 -3.34
CA ARG A 86 -136.94 26.93 -2.13
C ARG A 86 -136.45 25.55 -1.68
N LYS A 87 -137.34 24.56 -1.57
CA LYS A 87 -136.96 23.19 -1.20
C LYS A 87 -136.01 22.52 -2.19
N ARG A 88 -136.17 22.74 -3.50
CA ARG A 88 -135.19 22.27 -4.50
C ARG A 88 -133.86 22.96 -4.34
N MET A 89 -133.82 24.29 -4.28
CA MET A 89 -132.56 25.04 -4.12
C MET A 89 -131.78 24.67 -2.86
N TYR A 90 -132.44 24.44 -1.72
CA TYR A 90 -131.74 23.95 -0.52
C TYR A 90 -131.25 22.51 -0.68
N GLY A 91 -132.03 21.62 -1.32
CA GLY A 91 -131.59 20.26 -1.63
C GLY A 91 -130.39 20.23 -2.58
N ASP A 92 -130.45 20.97 -3.69
CA ASP A 92 -129.38 21.10 -4.69
C ASP A 92 -128.11 21.73 -4.06
N TYR A 93 -128.29 22.73 -3.17
CA TYR A 93 -127.20 23.36 -2.43
C TYR A 93 -126.56 22.42 -1.39
N ASP A 94 -127.35 21.66 -0.63
CA ASP A 94 -126.83 20.70 0.34
C ASP A 94 -126.16 19.50 -0.35
N GLU A 95 -126.70 19.03 -1.47
CA GLU A 95 -126.08 17.99 -2.30
C GLU A 95 -124.75 18.50 -2.90
N MET A 96 -124.71 19.75 -3.41
CA MET A 96 -123.46 20.34 -3.86
C MET A 96 -122.47 20.57 -2.72
N ARG A 97 -122.94 20.98 -1.52
CA ARG A 97 -122.11 21.11 -0.31
C ARG A 97 -121.60 19.76 0.20
N GLN A 98 -122.30 18.66 -0.07
CA GLN A 98 -121.84 17.30 0.22
C GLN A 98 -120.82 16.85 -0.83
N LYS A 99 -121.06 17.06 -2.13
CA LYS A 99 -120.10 16.76 -3.21
C LYS A 99 -118.81 17.56 -3.07
N ILE A 100 -118.88 18.85 -2.73
CA ILE A 100 -117.71 19.68 -2.44
C ILE A 100 -116.93 19.12 -1.24
N ARG A 101 -117.61 18.70 -0.16
CA ARG A 101 -116.94 18.06 0.99
C ARG A 101 -116.29 16.73 0.62
N GLN A 102 -116.97 15.89 -0.16
CA GLN A 102 -116.43 14.63 -0.66
C GLN A 102 -115.21 14.84 -1.55
N LEU A 103 -115.29 15.73 -2.56
CA LEU A 103 -114.16 16.08 -3.41
C LEU A 103 -113.01 16.72 -2.62
N THR A 104 -113.29 17.52 -1.59
CA THR A 104 -112.25 18.05 -0.69
C THR A 104 -111.56 16.93 0.08
N GLN A 105 -112.32 15.93 0.54
CA GLN A 105 -111.78 14.78 1.26
C GLN A 105 -110.98 13.86 0.34
N GLU A 106 -111.49 13.54 -0.84
CA GLU A 106 -110.78 12.77 -1.88
C GLU A 106 -109.51 13.49 -2.34
N LEU A 107 -109.55 14.81 -2.52
CA LEU A 107 -108.37 15.62 -2.81
C LEU A 107 -107.35 15.56 -1.67
N SER A 108 -107.78 15.66 -0.41
CA SER A 108 -106.86 15.57 0.75
C SER A 108 -106.23 14.17 0.90
N VAL A 109 -106.97 13.11 0.59
CA VAL A 109 -106.46 11.72 0.60
C VAL A 109 -105.49 11.51 -0.57
N SER A 110 -105.80 12.04 -1.75
CA SER A 110 -104.91 12.00 -2.92
C SER A 110 -103.62 12.78 -2.70
N GLN A 111 -103.71 13.97 -2.06
CA GLN A 111 -102.56 14.77 -1.66
C GLN A 111 -101.69 14.03 -0.63
N ALA A 112 -102.27 13.42 0.39
CA ALA A 112 -101.53 12.62 1.37
C ALA A 112 -100.87 11.37 0.73
N GLN A 113 -101.51 10.74 -0.26
CA GLN A 113 -100.91 9.64 -1.04
C GLN A 113 -99.76 10.11 -1.93
N GLN A 114 -99.89 11.27 -2.57
CA GLN A 114 -98.83 11.90 -3.36
C GLN A 114 -97.63 12.25 -2.45
N GLU A 115 -97.88 12.90 -1.32
CA GLU A 115 -96.85 13.28 -0.33
C GLU A 115 -96.15 12.03 0.25
N TYR A 116 -96.87 10.94 0.50
CA TYR A 116 -96.27 9.66 0.89
C TYR A 116 -95.36 9.09 -0.21
N LEU A 117 -95.80 9.10 -1.47
CA LEU A 117 -95.01 8.60 -2.59
C LEU A 117 -93.77 9.48 -2.85
N GLU A 118 -93.90 10.80 -2.78
CA GLU A 118 -92.78 11.75 -2.88
C GLU A 118 -91.76 11.52 -1.76
N ASN A 119 -92.19 11.37 -0.50
CA ASN A 119 -91.31 11.04 0.63
C ASN A 119 -90.62 9.68 0.46
N HIS A 120 -91.31 8.67 -0.06
CA HIS A 120 -90.73 7.36 -0.33
C HIS A 120 -89.69 7.42 -1.46
N ILE A 121 -89.99 8.12 -2.55
CA ILE A 121 -89.05 8.36 -3.67
C ILE A 121 -87.83 9.15 -3.17
N GLN A 122 -88.02 10.20 -2.37
CA GLN A 122 -86.95 11.00 -1.79
C GLN A 122 -86.03 10.16 -0.89
N THR A 123 -86.62 9.27 -0.07
CA THR A 123 -85.87 8.34 0.78
C THR A 123 -85.06 7.34 -0.06
N GLN A 124 -85.65 6.78 -1.11
CA GLN A 124 -84.96 5.87 -2.02
C GLN A 124 -83.86 6.57 -2.84
N SER A 125 -84.08 7.80 -3.30
CA SER A 125 -83.03 8.61 -3.96
C SER A 125 -81.86 8.85 -3.01
N SER A 126 -82.14 9.30 -1.78
CA SER A 126 -81.11 9.54 -0.77
C SER A 126 -80.29 8.28 -0.46
N ALA A 127 -80.92 7.10 -0.45
CA ALA A 127 -80.24 5.82 -0.30
C ALA A 127 -79.37 5.47 -1.54
N LEU A 128 -79.88 5.68 -2.76
CA LEU A 128 -79.11 5.49 -4.00
C LEU A 128 -77.91 6.44 -4.08
N ASP A 129 -78.07 7.69 -3.68
CA ASP A 129 -76.98 8.68 -3.62
C ASP A 129 -75.92 8.26 -2.59
N SER A 130 -76.33 7.71 -1.44
CA SER A 130 -75.42 7.11 -0.46
C SER A 130 -74.67 5.89 -1.02
N PHE A 131 -75.34 4.99 -1.75
CA PHE A 131 -74.69 3.87 -2.43
C PHE A 131 -73.74 4.33 -3.54
N ASN A 132 -74.10 5.35 -4.32
CA ASN A 132 -73.24 5.94 -5.34
C ASN A 132 -72.01 6.60 -4.73
N ALA A 133 -72.16 7.29 -3.60
CA ALA A 133 -71.04 7.86 -2.84
C ALA A 133 -70.12 6.76 -2.28
N MET A 134 -70.66 5.69 -1.68
CA MET A 134 -69.88 4.54 -1.21
C MET A 134 -69.15 3.81 -2.34
N ASN A 135 -69.81 3.58 -3.48
CA ASN A 135 -69.17 2.97 -4.66
C ASN A 135 -68.06 3.86 -5.23
N SER A 136 -68.26 5.19 -5.24
CA SER A 136 -67.25 6.15 -5.69
C SER A 136 -66.05 6.21 -4.74
N ALA A 137 -66.28 6.16 -3.42
CA ALA A 137 -65.23 6.05 -2.42
C ALA A 137 -64.46 4.74 -2.55
N LEU A 138 -65.15 3.60 -2.65
CA LEU A 138 -64.53 2.29 -2.86
C LEU A 138 -63.71 2.21 -4.15
N ALA A 139 -64.19 2.83 -5.24
CA ALA A 139 -63.44 2.93 -6.49
C ALA A 139 -62.17 3.79 -6.33
N SER A 140 -62.28 4.93 -5.63
CA SER A 140 -61.13 5.78 -5.29
C SER A 140 -60.10 5.04 -4.44
N ASP A 141 -60.53 4.33 -3.39
CA ASP A 141 -59.67 3.57 -2.49
C ASP A 141 -59.00 2.39 -3.22
N SER A 142 -59.73 1.70 -4.09
CA SER A 142 -59.20 0.63 -4.94
C SER A 142 -58.12 1.15 -5.91
N ILE A 143 -58.34 2.31 -6.55
CA ILE A 143 -57.36 2.97 -7.41
C ILE A 143 -56.14 3.43 -6.57
N GLY A 144 -56.36 3.95 -5.37
CA GLY A 144 -55.31 4.33 -4.43
C GLY A 144 -54.41 3.15 -4.06
N LEU A 145 -54.99 2.03 -3.65
CA LEU A 145 -54.27 0.80 -3.32
C LEU A 145 -53.52 0.22 -4.52
N GLN A 146 -54.14 0.20 -5.71
CA GLN A 146 -53.48 -0.24 -6.94
C GLN A 146 -52.27 0.65 -7.28
N LYS A 147 -52.41 1.97 -7.14
CA LYS A 147 -51.31 2.92 -7.33
C LYS A 147 -50.17 2.66 -6.35
N THR A 148 -50.45 2.58 -5.04
CA THR A 148 -49.43 2.30 -4.01
C THR A 148 -48.72 0.97 -4.26
N LEU A 149 -49.43 -0.08 -4.69
CA LEU A 149 -48.81 -1.36 -5.02
C LEU A 149 -47.85 -1.25 -6.22
N VAL A 150 -48.21 -0.49 -7.25
CA VAL A 150 -47.35 -0.24 -8.41
C VAL A 150 -46.13 0.60 -8.01
N ASP A 151 -46.34 1.69 -7.27
CA ASP A 151 -45.25 2.57 -6.79
C ASP A 151 -44.23 1.76 -5.97
N VAL A 152 -44.70 0.97 -4.99
CA VAL A 152 -43.85 0.07 -4.18
C VAL A 152 -43.16 -1.00 -5.02
N THR A 153 -43.79 -1.49 -6.10
CA THR A 153 -43.16 -2.47 -7.00
C THR A 153 -42.03 -1.84 -7.82
N LEU A 154 -42.21 -0.60 -8.28
CA LEU A 154 -41.18 0.17 -8.99
C LEU A 154 -40.01 0.53 -8.06
N GLU A 155 -40.27 0.95 -6.83
CA GLU A 155 -39.24 1.19 -5.81
C GLU A 155 -38.44 -0.08 -5.51
N ASN A 156 -39.12 -1.23 -5.29
CA ASN A 156 -38.45 -2.52 -5.09
C ASN A 156 -37.59 -2.93 -6.30
N SER A 157 -38.03 -2.65 -7.53
CA SER A 157 -37.21 -2.91 -8.72
C SER A 157 -35.94 -2.03 -8.76
N THR A 158 -36.08 -0.76 -8.38
CA THR A 158 -34.97 0.21 -8.30
C THR A 158 -33.96 -0.19 -7.23
N ILE A 159 -34.43 -0.59 -6.03
CA ILE A 159 -33.58 -1.08 -4.95
C ILE A 159 -32.82 -2.35 -5.38
N LYS A 160 -33.49 -3.27 -6.10
CA LYS A 160 -32.86 -4.49 -6.63
C LYS A 160 -31.76 -4.18 -7.66
N ASP A 161 -31.92 -3.15 -8.48
CA ASP A 161 -30.87 -2.69 -9.39
C ASP A 161 -29.69 -2.04 -8.66
N GLN A 162 -29.97 -1.22 -7.64
CA GLN A 162 -28.92 -0.65 -6.79
C GLN A 162 -28.10 -1.74 -6.09
N ILE A 163 -28.76 -2.78 -5.54
CA ILE A 163 -28.09 -3.94 -4.93
C ILE A 163 -27.20 -4.66 -5.95
N ARG A 164 -27.69 -4.92 -7.16
CA ARG A 164 -26.89 -5.54 -8.23
C ARG A 164 -25.66 -4.69 -8.62
N ASN A 165 -25.82 -3.38 -8.73
CA ASN A 165 -24.72 -2.47 -9.04
C ASN A 165 -23.68 -2.42 -7.91
N LEU A 166 -24.12 -2.44 -6.64
CA LEU A 166 -23.23 -2.50 -5.48
C LEU A 166 -22.46 -3.84 -5.41
N GLN A 167 -23.13 -4.95 -5.73
CA GLN A 167 -22.49 -6.28 -5.81
C GLN A 167 -21.42 -6.32 -6.90
N GLN A 168 -21.74 -5.84 -8.12
CA GLN A 168 -20.79 -5.80 -9.24
C GLN A 168 -19.58 -4.87 -8.95
N THR A 169 -19.81 -3.70 -8.35
CA THR A 169 -18.72 -2.78 -8.01
C THR A 169 -17.85 -3.29 -6.86
N TYR A 170 -18.43 -4.00 -5.89
CA TYR A 170 -17.68 -4.71 -4.85
C TYR A 170 -16.83 -5.85 -5.44
N GLU A 171 -17.40 -6.70 -6.29
CA GLU A 171 -16.69 -7.81 -6.95
C GLU A 171 -15.52 -7.30 -7.81
N ALA A 172 -15.77 -6.29 -8.64
CA ALA A 172 -14.72 -5.65 -9.44
C ALA A 172 -13.63 -4.97 -8.59
N SER A 173 -13.94 -4.52 -7.38
CA SER A 173 -12.95 -4.00 -6.41
C SER A 173 -12.12 -5.14 -5.80
N MET A 174 -12.77 -6.24 -5.40
CA MET A 174 -12.11 -7.42 -4.85
C MET A 174 -11.16 -8.08 -5.86
N ASP A 175 -11.52 -8.14 -7.14
CA ASP A 175 -10.63 -8.68 -8.18
C ASP A 175 -9.45 -7.76 -8.48
N LYS A 176 -9.64 -6.44 -8.46
CA LYS A 176 -8.51 -5.48 -8.49
C LYS A 176 -7.58 -5.65 -7.29
N LEU A 177 -8.11 -5.90 -6.09
CA LEU A 177 -7.32 -6.15 -4.89
C LEU A 177 -6.52 -7.47 -5.01
N ARG A 178 -7.15 -8.56 -5.44
CA ARG A 178 -6.49 -9.85 -5.72
C ARG A 178 -5.38 -9.70 -6.75
N GLU A 179 -5.62 -8.94 -7.82
CA GLU A 179 -4.61 -8.71 -8.85
C GLU A 179 -3.45 -7.85 -8.34
N LYS A 180 -3.71 -6.84 -7.52
CA LYS A 180 -2.65 -6.08 -6.85
C LYS A 180 -1.85 -6.92 -5.85
N GLN A 181 -2.49 -7.88 -5.18
CA GLN A 181 -1.80 -8.84 -4.31
C GLN A 181 -0.85 -9.75 -5.12
N ARG A 182 -1.28 -10.28 -6.27
CA ARG A 182 -0.37 -11.06 -7.17
C ARG A 182 0.80 -10.22 -7.67
N GLN A 183 0.56 -8.97 -8.03
CA GLN A 183 1.63 -8.05 -8.48
C GLN A 183 2.64 -7.76 -7.36
N LEU A 184 2.16 -7.63 -6.11
CA LEU A 184 3.02 -7.49 -4.93
C LEU A 184 3.88 -8.75 -4.72
N GLU A 185 3.27 -9.94 -4.78
CA GLU A 185 3.98 -11.22 -4.61
C GLU A 185 5.03 -11.45 -5.70
N ALA A 186 4.70 -11.17 -6.96
CA ALA A 186 5.66 -11.24 -8.07
C ALA A 186 6.84 -10.28 -7.85
N ALA A 187 6.58 -9.03 -7.47
CA ALA A 187 7.61 -8.05 -7.15
C ALA A 187 8.45 -8.45 -5.92
N GLN A 188 7.87 -9.11 -4.92
CA GLN A 188 8.61 -9.64 -3.77
C GLN A 188 9.58 -10.76 -4.17
N VAL A 189 9.14 -11.70 -5.02
CA VAL A 189 10.00 -12.77 -5.55
C VAL A 189 11.12 -12.18 -6.42
N GLU A 190 10.83 -11.19 -7.26
CA GLU A 190 11.85 -10.51 -8.06
C GLU A 190 12.88 -9.78 -7.16
N ASN A 191 12.44 -9.06 -6.13
CA ASN A 191 13.33 -8.41 -5.17
C ASN A 191 14.21 -9.42 -4.41
N GLN A 192 13.68 -10.58 -4.02
CA GLN A 192 14.47 -11.65 -3.41
C GLN A 192 15.52 -12.21 -4.38
N LEU A 193 15.16 -12.43 -5.65
CA LEU A 193 16.08 -12.89 -6.69
C LEU A 193 17.18 -11.87 -6.97
N LEU A 194 16.83 -10.58 -7.08
CA LEU A 194 17.78 -9.48 -7.26
C LEU A 194 18.72 -9.38 -6.06
N LYS A 195 18.21 -9.50 -4.83
CA LYS A 195 19.03 -9.52 -3.61
C LYS A 195 20.05 -10.66 -3.64
N MET A 196 19.62 -11.90 -3.90
CA MET A 196 20.53 -13.04 -4.01
C MET A 196 21.57 -12.86 -5.13
N LYS A 197 21.19 -12.26 -6.26
CA LYS A 197 22.11 -11.97 -7.38
C LYS A 197 23.14 -10.89 -7.03
N VAL A 198 22.75 -9.86 -6.28
CA VAL A 198 23.66 -8.82 -5.77
C VAL A 198 24.62 -9.42 -4.75
N GLU A 199 24.11 -10.19 -3.78
CA GLU A 199 24.93 -10.87 -2.76
C GLU A 199 25.93 -11.85 -3.41
N SER A 200 25.50 -12.67 -4.37
CA SER A 200 26.38 -13.59 -5.10
C SER A 200 27.45 -12.86 -5.93
N SER A 201 27.08 -11.76 -6.60
CA SER A 201 28.02 -10.92 -7.36
C SER A 201 29.03 -10.24 -6.43
N GLN A 202 28.57 -9.72 -5.29
CA GLN A 202 29.42 -9.08 -4.30
C GLN A 202 30.40 -10.08 -3.66
N GLU A 203 29.96 -11.29 -3.36
CA GLU A 203 30.85 -12.33 -2.80
C GLU A 203 31.87 -12.81 -3.84
N ALA A 204 31.48 -12.99 -5.11
CA ALA A 204 32.42 -13.32 -6.18
C ALA A 204 33.48 -12.21 -6.38
N ASN A 205 33.07 -10.94 -6.35
CA ASN A 205 34.01 -9.81 -6.41
C ASN A 205 34.93 -9.74 -5.18
N ALA A 206 34.40 -10.03 -3.99
CA ALA A 206 35.20 -10.10 -2.77
C ALA A 206 36.24 -11.23 -2.84
N GLU A 207 35.87 -12.41 -3.34
CA GLU A 207 36.79 -13.54 -3.50
C GLU A 207 37.90 -13.24 -4.51
N VAL A 208 37.62 -12.59 -5.65
CA VAL A 208 38.65 -12.14 -6.59
C VAL A 208 39.65 -11.19 -5.92
N MET A 209 39.19 -10.27 -5.07
CA MET A 209 40.06 -9.38 -4.30
C MET A 209 40.88 -10.11 -3.22
N ARG A 210 40.29 -11.11 -2.55
CA ARG A 210 41.00 -11.98 -1.59
C ARG A 210 42.09 -12.80 -2.30
N GLU A 211 41.77 -13.41 -3.44
CA GLU A 211 42.73 -14.15 -4.26
C GLU A 211 43.87 -13.27 -4.76
N MET A 212 43.56 -12.07 -5.29
CA MET A 212 44.57 -11.14 -5.78
C MET A 212 45.51 -10.71 -4.66
N THR A 213 44.96 -10.37 -3.49
CA THR A 213 45.71 -10.05 -2.27
C THR A 213 46.60 -11.22 -1.86
N LYS A 214 46.06 -12.45 -1.81
CA LYS A 214 46.81 -13.67 -1.46
C LYS A 214 47.96 -13.92 -2.44
N LYS A 215 47.71 -13.85 -3.75
CA LYS A 215 48.72 -14.01 -4.81
C LYS A 215 49.83 -12.97 -4.68
N LEU A 216 49.48 -11.71 -4.40
CA LEU A 216 50.45 -10.63 -4.20
C LEU A 216 51.34 -10.88 -2.97
N TYR A 217 50.76 -11.24 -1.83
CA TYR A 217 51.53 -11.59 -0.63
C TYR A 217 52.45 -12.80 -0.86
N SER A 218 51.94 -13.88 -1.49
CA SER A 218 52.76 -15.05 -1.83
C SER A 218 53.94 -14.68 -2.74
N GLN A 219 53.73 -13.84 -3.76
CA GLN A 219 54.83 -13.38 -4.64
C GLN A 219 55.87 -12.51 -3.90
N TYR A 220 55.45 -11.69 -2.93
CA TYR A 220 56.40 -10.93 -2.10
C TYR A 220 57.19 -11.83 -1.16
N GLU A 221 56.54 -12.83 -0.54
CA GLU A 221 57.20 -13.80 0.33
C GLU A 221 58.17 -14.70 -0.44
N GLU A 222 57.77 -15.20 -1.62
CA GLU A 222 58.63 -15.98 -2.52
C GLU A 222 59.90 -15.20 -2.91
N LYS A 223 59.74 -13.94 -3.34
CA LYS A 223 60.89 -13.06 -3.68
C LYS A 223 61.79 -12.80 -2.48
N LEU A 224 61.22 -12.54 -1.30
CA LEU A 224 62.01 -12.33 -0.08
C LEU A 224 62.81 -13.59 0.28
N GLN A 225 62.21 -14.77 0.17
CA GLN A 225 62.90 -16.04 0.39
C GLN A 225 63.97 -16.31 -0.69
N GLU A 226 63.74 -15.95 -1.95
CA GLU A 226 64.70 -16.11 -3.04
C GLU A 226 65.94 -15.24 -2.82
N GLU A 227 65.77 -13.96 -2.53
CA GLU A 227 66.89 -13.04 -2.26
C GLU A 227 67.64 -13.43 -0.97
N GLN A 228 66.93 -13.88 0.08
CA GLN A 228 67.56 -14.41 1.29
C GLN A 228 68.39 -15.68 1.01
N ARG A 229 67.93 -16.56 0.12
CA ARG A 229 68.68 -17.75 -0.33
C ARG A 229 69.92 -17.36 -1.13
N LYS A 230 69.79 -16.41 -2.08
CA LYS A 230 70.93 -15.88 -2.87
C LYS A 230 72.01 -15.29 -1.97
N HIS A 231 71.64 -14.36 -1.09
CA HIS A 231 72.56 -13.75 -0.14
C HIS A 231 73.23 -14.78 0.79
N SER A 232 72.49 -15.81 1.23
CA SER A 232 73.07 -16.90 2.03
C SER A 232 74.09 -17.72 1.23
N ALA A 233 73.80 -18.04 -0.04
CA ALA A 233 74.69 -18.79 -0.92
C ALA A 233 75.94 -17.98 -1.31
N GLU A 234 75.79 -16.68 -1.60
CA GLU A 234 76.90 -15.76 -1.86
C GLU A 234 77.82 -15.65 -0.63
N LYS A 235 77.25 -15.53 0.57
CA LYS A 235 78.02 -15.54 1.82
C LYS A 235 78.78 -16.85 2.00
N GLU A 236 78.17 -17.99 1.72
CA GLU A 236 78.81 -19.30 1.83
C GLU A 236 79.95 -19.46 0.80
N ALA A 237 79.73 -19.03 -0.44
CA ALA A 237 80.75 -19.04 -1.49
C ALA A 237 81.97 -18.16 -1.13
N LEU A 238 81.75 -16.93 -0.64
CA LEU A 238 82.81 -16.02 -0.19
C LEU A 238 83.57 -16.57 1.04
N LEU A 239 82.88 -17.26 1.95
CA LEU A 239 83.52 -17.94 3.07
C LEU A 239 84.42 -19.08 2.59
N GLU A 240 83.98 -19.91 1.63
CA GLU A 240 84.82 -20.99 1.11
C GLU A 240 85.99 -20.47 0.27
N GLU A 241 85.82 -19.40 -0.50
CA GLU A 241 86.91 -18.71 -1.19
C GLU A 241 87.94 -18.16 -0.18
N THR A 242 87.48 -17.51 0.89
CA THR A 242 88.35 -17.03 2.00
C THR A 242 89.10 -18.19 2.66
N ASN A 243 88.42 -19.31 2.96
CA ASN A 243 89.04 -20.51 3.52
C ASN A 243 90.07 -21.13 2.58
N SER A 244 89.83 -21.11 1.26
CA SER A 244 90.76 -21.57 0.23
C SER A 244 92.04 -20.71 0.22
N PHE A 245 91.90 -19.37 0.23
CA PHE A 245 93.04 -18.47 0.32
C PHE A 245 93.81 -18.62 1.64
N LEU A 246 93.14 -18.80 2.79
CA LEU A 246 93.79 -19.07 4.06
C LEU A 246 94.62 -20.36 4.01
N LYS A 247 94.08 -21.47 3.48
CA LYS A 247 94.83 -22.73 3.28
C LYS A 247 96.04 -22.53 2.37
N ALA A 248 95.88 -21.81 1.25
CA ALA A 248 96.98 -21.53 0.33
C ALA A 248 98.10 -20.70 0.97
N ILE A 249 97.75 -19.70 1.79
CA ILE A 249 98.70 -18.89 2.57
C ILE A 249 99.40 -19.74 3.63
N GLU A 250 98.68 -20.59 4.36
CA GLU A 250 99.29 -21.52 5.32
C GLU A 250 100.28 -22.48 4.66
N GLU A 251 99.94 -23.03 3.48
CA GLU A 251 100.85 -23.88 2.71
C GLU A 251 102.08 -23.12 2.19
N ALA A 252 101.90 -21.87 1.73
CA ALA A 252 103.00 -21.02 1.30
C ALA A 252 103.94 -20.69 2.48
N ASN A 253 103.39 -20.37 3.65
CA ASN A 253 104.17 -20.11 4.86
C ASN A 253 104.95 -21.36 5.30
N LYS A 254 104.34 -22.55 5.30
CA LYS A 254 105.04 -23.81 5.61
C LYS A 254 106.19 -24.11 4.62
N LYS A 255 105.99 -23.81 3.33
CA LYS A 255 107.04 -23.94 2.29
C LYS A 255 108.16 -22.91 2.47
N MET A 256 107.82 -21.68 2.89
CA MET A 256 108.77 -20.61 3.18
C MET A 256 109.64 -20.94 4.39
N GLU A 257 109.03 -21.37 5.50
CA GLU A 257 109.73 -21.80 6.73
C GLU A 257 110.70 -22.96 6.46
N ALA A 258 110.27 -23.97 5.69
CA ALA A 258 111.14 -25.07 5.27
C ALA A 258 112.32 -24.61 4.38
N ALA A 259 112.11 -23.61 3.51
CA ALA A 259 113.18 -23.04 2.70
C ALA A 259 114.14 -22.18 3.53
N GLU A 260 113.64 -21.43 4.51
CA GLU A 260 114.43 -20.61 5.44
C GLU A 260 115.35 -21.48 6.30
N ILE A 261 114.84 -22.58 6.87
CA ILE A 261 115.66 -23.58 7.59
C ILE A 261 116.77 -24.15 6.69
N SER A 262 116.44 -24.51 5.45
CA SER A 262 117.43 -25.06 4.51
C SER A 262 118.47 -24.03 4.05
N LEU A 263 118.14 -22.74 4.02
CA LEU A 263 119.10 -21.66 3.77
C LEU A 263 120.05 -21.48 4.96
N GLU A 264 119.53 -21.43 6.18
CA GLU A 264 120.33 -21.34 7.42
C GLU A 264 121.32 -22.52 7.54
N GLU A 265 120.92 -23.75 7.22
CA GLU A 265 121.82 -24.91 7.13
C GLU A 265 122.96 -24.72 6.10
N LYS A 266 122.67 -24.12 4.95
CA LYS A 266 123.67 -23.83 3.91
C LYS A 266 124.61 -22.69 4.32
N ASP A 267 124.10 -21.63 4.95
CA ASP A 267 124.90 -20.51 5.43
C ASP A 267 125.84 -20.93 6.57
N GLN A 268 125.38 -21.80 7.47
CA GLN A 268 126.25 -22.46 8.45
C GLN A 268 127.37 -23.26 7.76
N LYS A 269 127.06 -23.99 6.69
CA LYS A 269 128.05 -24.75 5.91
C LYS A 269 129.06 -23.84 5.19
N ILE A 270 128.64 -22.69 4.67
CA ILE A 270 129.53 -21.69 4.09
C ILE A 270 130.46 -21.13 5.17
N GLY A 271 129.92 -20.75 6.34
CA GLY A 271 130.71 -20.29 7.47
C GLY A 271 131.73 -21.31 8.00
N GLU A 272 131.51 -22.62 7.84
CA GLU A 272 132.54 -23.64 8.08
C GLU A 272 133.65 -23.63 7.02
N LEU A 273 133.30 -23.48 5.74
CA LEU A 273 134.23 -23.46 4.62
C LEU A 273 135.10 -22.19 4.65
N ASP A 274 134.53 -21.02 4.95
CA ASP A 274 135.28 -19.77 5.06
C ASP A 274 136.34 -19.83 6.18
N ARG A 275 135.99 -20.40 7.35
CA ARG A 275 136.95 -20.66 8.44
C ARG A 275 138.02 -21.70 8.09
N LEU A 276 137.75 -22.60 7.13
CA LEU A 276 138.77 -23.51 6.61
C LEU A 276 139.69 -22.78 5.64
N ILE A 277 139.13 -21.99 4.72
CA ILE A 277 139.89 -21.16 3.78
C ILE A 277 140.80 -20.19 4.54
N GLU A 278 140.30 -19.46 5.54
CA GLU A 278 141.10 -18.54 6.37
C GLU A 278 142.30 -19.23 7.03
N ARG A 279 142.15 -20.48 7.48
CA ARG A 279 143.25 -21.27 8.05
C ARG A 279 144.26 -21.70 6.98
N MET A 280 143.79 -22.18 5.84
CA MET A 280 144.64 -22.55 4.70
C MET A 280 145.41 -21.34 4.15
N GLU A 281 144.78 -20.17 4.10
CA GLU A 281 145.41 -18.92 3.69
C GLU A 281 146.48 -18.49 4.70
N LYS A 282 146.23 -18.57 6.01
CA LYS A 282 147.26 -18.29 7.04
C LYS A 282 148.45 -19.23 6.93
N GLU A 283 148.21 -20.54 6.77
CA GLU A 283 149.27 -21.54 6.55
C GLU A 283 150.07 -21.22 5.26
N ARG A 284 149.40 -20.87 4.16
CA ARG A 284 150.07 -20.46 2.91
C ARG A 284 150.95 -19.23 3.12
N HIS A 285 150.45 -18.17 3.75
CA HIS A 285 151.25 -16.96 3.99
C HIS A 285 152.46 -17.26 4.89
N GLN A 286 152.32 -18.15 5.88
CA GLN A 286 153.43 -18.59 6.73
C GLN A 286 154.50 -19.35 5.91
N LEU A 287 154.09 -20.28 5.04
CA LEU A 287 155.00 -21.00 4.14
C LEU A 287 155.68 -20.08 3.11
N GLN A 288 154.98 -19.05 2.63
CA GLN A 288 155.54 -18.02 1.75
C GLN A 288 156.62 -17.17 2.45
N LEU A 289 156.42 -16.83 3.73
CA LEU A 289 157.45 -16.14 4.53
C LEU A 289 158.68 -17.01 4.74
N GLN A 290 158.51 -18.29 5.08
CA GLN A 290 159.62 -19.25 5.23
C GLN A 290 160.40 -19.45 3.92
N LEU A 291 159.72 -19.47 2.77
CA LEU A 291 160.39 -19.52 1.47
C LEU A 291 161.25 -18.26 1.24
N LEU A 292 160.75 -17.07 1.58
CA LEU A 292 161.49 -15.82 1.46
C LEU A 292 162.69 -15.74 2.42
N GLU A 293 162.55 -16.25 3.65
CA GLU A 293 163.67 -16.38 4.60
C GLU A 293 164.77 -17.27 3.99
N HIS A 294 164.44 -18.44 3.46
CA HIS A 294 165.43 -19.30 2.80
C HIS A 294 166.01 -18.71 1.51
N GLU A 295 165.23 -17.99 0.70
CA GLU A 295 165.73 -17.32 -0.51
C GLU A 295 166.67 -16.14 -0.19
N THR A 296 166.50 -15.50 0.97
CA THR A 296 167.41 -14.43 1.45
C THR A 296 168.65 -14.97 2.18
N GLU A 297 168.55 -16.08 2.92
CA GLU A 297 169.71 -16.85 3.38
C GLU A 297 170.59 -17.28 2.20
N MET A 298 169.95 -17.68 1.09
CA MET A 298 170.58 -18.07 -0.18
C MET A 298 171.02 -16.90 -1.06
N SER A 299 170.98 -15.65 -0.57
CA SER A 299 171.60 -14.48 -1.21
C SER A 299 172.86 -13.99 -0.49
N GLY A 300 173.34 -14.70 0.53
CA GLY A 300 174.64 -14.47 1.17
C GLY A 300 175.82 -14.99 0.32
N GLU A 301 177.03 -14.43 0.53
CA GLU A 301 178.23 -14.78 -0.25
C GLU A 301 178.59 -16.28 -0.15
N ILE A 302 178.49 -16.98 -1.29
CA ILE A 302 178.79 -18.41 -1.38
C ILE A 302 180.30 -18.60 -1.57
N THR A 303 180.96 -19.22 -0.58
CA THR A 303 182.33 -19.72 -0.76
C THR A 303 182.32 -21.18 -1.23
N GLY A 304 183.39 -21.63 -1.90
CA GLY A 304 183.39 -22.83 -2.74
C GLY A 304 183.12 -24.20 -2.08
N SER A 305 182.85 -24.24 -0.78
CA SER A 305 182.52 -25.46 -0.03
C SER A 305 181.01 -25.78 0.03
N ASP A 306 180.13 -24.86 -0.38
CA ASP A 306 178.69 -24.97 -0.13
C ASP A 306 177.85 -25.52 -1.31
N LYS A 307 178.46 -26.02 -2.39
CA LYS A 307 177.70 -26.48 -3.59
C LYS A 307 176.69 -27.60 -3.32
N GLU A 308 177.03 -28.57 -2.47
CA GLU A 308 176.12 -29.68 -2.13
C GLU A 308 174.95 -29.20 -1.25
N ARG A 309 175.25 -28.28 -0.33
CA ARG A 309 174.26 -27.61 0.53
C ARG A 309 173.32 -26.72 -0.31
N TYR A 310 173.85 -26.02 -1.31
CA TYR A 310 173.08 -25.25 -2.28
C TYR A 310 172.09 -26.13 -3.03
N ARG A 311 172.54 -27.28 -3.53
CA ARG A 311 171.67 -28.22 -4.24
C ARG A 311 170.55 -28.76 -3.34
N GLN A 312 170.85 -29.11 -2.09
CA GLN A 312 169.83 -29.57 -1.14
C GLN A 312 168.82 -28.46 -0.80
N LEU A 313 169.27 -27.21 -0.67
CA LEU A 313 168.40 -26.04 -0.48
C LEU A 313 167.58 -25.70 -1.74
N GLU A 314 168.13 -25.92 -2.94
CA GLU A 314 167.43 -25.75 -4.21
C GLU A 314 166.35 -26.83 -4.42
N GLU A 315 166.66 -28.11 -4.11
CA GLU A 315 165.67 -29.20 -4.09
C GLU A 315 164.57 -28.96 -3.04
N ALA A 316 164.92 -28.45 -1.85
CA ALA A 316 163.95 -28.06 -0.82
C ALA A 316 163.08 -26.87 -1.24
N SER A 317 163.67 -25.83 -1.85
CA SER A 317 162.95 -24.67 -2.40
C SER A 317 162.00 -25.07 -3.53
N ALA A 318 162.43 -25.96 -4.43
CA ALA A 318 161.58 -26.52 -5.49
C ALA A 318 160.38 -27.28 -4.90
N SER A 319 160.61 -28.13 -3.90
CA SER A 319 159.57 -28.87 -3.18
C SER A 319 158.58 -27.95 -2.45
N LEU A 320 159.06 -26.87 -1.80
CA LEU A 320 158.23 -25.86 -1.18
C LEU A 320 157.39 -25.08 -2.22
N ARG A 321 157.98 -24.67 -3.35
CA ARG A 321 157.26 -24.01 -4.45
C ARG A 321 156.17 -24.90 -5.06
N GLU A 322 156.42 -26.20 -5.19
CA GLU A 322 155.41 -27.17 -5.65
C GLU A 322 154.29 -27.35 -4.62
N ARG A 323 154.62 -27.43 -3.33
CA ARG A 323 153.62 -27.50 -2.25
C ARG A 323 152.79 -26.23 -2.11
N ILE A 324 153.37 -25.05 -2.30
CA ILE A 324 152.65 -23.77 -2.36
C ILE A 324 151.71 -23.76 -3.57
N ARG A 325 152.17 -24.19 -4.75
CA ARG A 325 151.31 -24.30 -5.94
C ARG A 325 150.11 -25.24 -5.71
N HIS A 326 150.33 -26.40 -5.11
CA HIS A 326 149.24 -27.32 -4.74
C HIS A 326 148.28 -26.72 -3.69
N LEU A 327 148.78 -25.93 -2.73
CA LEU A 327 147.94 -25.21 -1.78
C LEU A 327 147.11 -24.12 -2.46
N ASP A 328 147.71 -23.33 -3.37
CA ASP A 328 146.98 -22.32 -4.15
C ASP A 328 145.93 -22.96 -5.07
N ASP A 329 146.23 -24.09 -5.73
CA ASP A 329 145.25 -24.87 -6.50
C ASP A 329 144.09 -25.36 -5.62
N MET A 330 144.39 -25.90 -4.44
CA MET A 330 143.36 -26.34 -3.48
C MET A 330 142.52 -25.17 -2.95
N VAL A 331 143.15 -24.04 -2.58
CA VAL A 331 142.44 -22.81 -2.17
C VAL A 331 141.55 -22.32 -3.31
N HIS A 332 142.04 -22.28 -4.54
CA HIS A 332 141.27 -21.80 -5.68
C HIS A 332 140.08 -22.74 -6.00
N CYS A 333 140.26 -24.06 -5.86
CA CYS A 333 139.16 -25.02 -5.94
C CYS A 333 138.11 -24.84 -4.83
N GLN A 334 138.51 -24.58 -3.57
CA GLN A 334 137.56 -24.32 -2.48
C GLN A 334 136.86 -22.97 -2.63
N GLN A 335 137.58 -21.90 -2.98
CA GLN A 335 137.00 -20.58 -3.28
C GLN A 335 135.99 -20.67 -4.43
N LYS A 336 136.28 -21.43 -5.50
CA LYS A 336 135.33 -21.69 -6.58
C LYS A 336 134.08 -22.43 -6.10
N LYS A 337 134.23 -23.41 -5.19
CA LYS A 337 133.10 -24.13 -4.59
C LYS A 337 132.25 -23.24 -3.69
N VAL A 338 132.86 -22.43 -2.82
CA VAL A 338 132.13 -21.43 -2.00
C VAL A 338 131.40 -20.44 -2.89
N LYS A 339 132.07 -19.91 -3.92
CA LYS A 339 131.43 -19.00 -4.89
C LYS A 339 130.22 -19.64 -5.57
N GLN A 340 130.30 -20.91 -6.00
CA GLN A 340 129.16 -21.64 -6.54
C GLN A 340 128.03 -21.81 -5.52
N MET A 341 128.34 -22.15 -4.26
CA MET A 341 127.33 -22.24 -3.20
C MET A 341 126.66 -20.89 -2.90
N VAL A 342 127.41 -19.79 -2.90
CA VAL A 342 126.87 -18.43 -2.74
C VAL A 342 126.02 -18.02 -3.95
N GLU A 343 126.44 -18.31 -5.18
CA GLU A 343 125.65 -18.08 -6.40
C GLU A 343 124.35 -18.88 -6.39
N GLU A 344 124.38 -20.15 -5.96
CA GLU A 344 123.18 -20.96 -5.74
C GLU A 344 122.24 -20.32 -4.70
N ILE A 345 122.74 -19.92 -3.54
CA ILE A 345 121.93 -19.26 -2.50
C ILE A 345 121.31 -17.96 -3.01
N MET A 346 122.08 -17.06 -3.63
CA MET A 346 121.54 -15.83 -4.21
C MET A 346 120.50 -16.10 -5.29
N SER A 347 120.67 -17.17 -6.09
CA SER A 347 119.68 -17.56 -7.10
C SER A 347 118.37 -18.06 -6.46
N HIS A 348 118.47 -18.83 -5.36
CA HIS A 348 117.32 -19.28 -4.59
C HIS A 348 116.63 -18.13 -3.83
N GLU A 349 117.37 -17.17 -3.27
CA GLU A 349 116.82 -16.00 -2.59
C GLU A 349 116.09 -15.08 -3.59
N LEU A 350 116.69 -14.81 -4.75
CA LEU A 350 116.06 -14.05 -5.82
C LEU A 350 114.80 -14.76 -6.35
N PHE A 351 114.85 -16.08 -6.56
CA PHE A 351 113.69 -16.86 -6.97
C PHE A 351 112.57 -16.82 -5.93
N SER A 352 112.89 -16.97 -4.64
CA SER A 352 111.93 -16.89 -3.53
C SER A 352 111.29 -15.49 -3.42
N ARG A 353 112.09 -14.42 -3.52
CA ARG A 353 111.58 -13.03 -3.51
C ARG A 353 110.75 -12.70 -4.75
N PHE A 354 111.06 -13.30 -5.90
CA PHE A 354 110.26 -13.14 -7.12
C PHE A 354 108.93 -13.90 -7.03
N SER A 355 108.95 -15.12 -6.46
CA SER A 355 107.76 -15.94 -6.19
C SER A 355 106.82 -15.24 -5.20
N LEU A 356 107.34 -14.72 -4.09
CA LEU A 356 106.59 -13.90 -3.12
C LEU A 356 105.94 -12.65 -3.75
N ARG A 357 106.60 -12.02 -4.74
CA ARG A 357 106.01 -10.89 -5.49
C ARG A 357 104.94 -11.29 -6.49
N PHE A 358 104.97 -12.51 -7.01
CA PHE A 358 104.02 -12.99 -8.02
C PHE A 358 102.79 -13.67 -7.42
N PHE A 359 102.92 -14.33 -6.26
CA PHE A 359 101.81 -14.91 -5.51
C PHE A 359 101.09 -13.92 -4.57
N GLY A 360 101.64 -12.70 -4.39
CA GLY A 360 101.05 -11.65 -3.56
C GLY A 360 100.17 -10.64 -4.32
N ARG A 361 99.45 -11.06 -5.36
CA ARG A 361 98.60 -10.16 -6.18
C ARG A 361 97.36 -10.84 -6.73
#